data_AF-A0A974PPW8-F1
#
_entry.id   AF-A0A974PPW8-F1
#
_cell.length_a   1.000
_cell.length_b   1.000
_cell.length_c   1.000
_cell.angle_alpha   90.00
_cell.angle_beta   90.00
_cell.angle_gamma   90.00
#
_symmetry.space_group_name_H-M   'P 1'
#
loop_
_entity.id
_entity.type
_entity.pdbx_description
1 polymer ?
#
loop_
_entity_poly.entity_id
_entity_poly.type
_entity_poly.pdbx_seq_one_letter_code
_entity_poly.pdbx_strand_id
1 'polypeptide(L)'
;MAEMIVVTEENRDDMSRKAGIFLYSETRLWLEDDSVHRADGPALLSPDGVERWYVRGAEVTRAVKAFFAENKWTLRAGLDSDEKRDRFAAQFLG
;
A
#
# COMPACT_ATOMS: atom_id res chain seq x y z
N MET A 1 5.10 5.37 -11.79
CA MET A 1 3.77 5.75 -11.28
C MET A 1 2.99 4.47 -11.10
N ALA A 2 2.52 4.19 -9.89
CA ALA A 2 1.78 2.96 -9.63
C ALA A 2 0.43 2.93 -10.34
N GLU A 3 0.11 1.81 -10.99
CA GLU A 3 -1.18 1.54 -11.62
C GLU A 3 -2.12 0.88 -10.61
N MET A 4 -3.37 1.36 -10.56
CA MET A 4 -4.41 0.77 -9.69
C MET A 4 -5.20 -0.28 -10.46
N ILE A 5 -5.22 -1.49 -9.92
CA ILE A 5 -5.98 -2.63 -10.41
C ILE A 5 -7.05 -2.99 -9.37
N VAL A 6 -8.27 -3.26 -9.84
CA VAL A 6 -9.32 -3.87 -9.02
C VAL A 6 -9.26 -5.38 -9.20
N VAL A 7 -9.19 -6.10 -8.09
CA VAL A 7 -9.25 -7.56 -8.07
C VAL A 7 -10.66 -8.01 -8.42
N THR A 8 -10.78 -8.85 -9.43
CA THR A 8 -12.03 -9.53 -9.85
C THR A 8 -11.85 -11.04 -9.71
N GLU A 9 -12.91 -11.83 -9.87
CA GLU A 9 -12.76 -13.30 -9.89
C GLU A 9 -11.78 -13.77 -10.99
N GLU A 10 -11.75 -13.06 -12.13
CA GLU A 10 -10.97 -13.43 -13.31
C GLU A 10 -9.46 -13.25 -13.09
N ASN A 11 -9.05 -12.22 -12.34
CA ASN A 11 -7.64 -11.89 -12.11
C ASN A 11 -7.14 -12.22 -10.70
N ARG A 12 -8.01 -12.72 -9.81
CA ARG A 12 -7.71 -12.91 -8.38
C ARG A 12 -6.46 -13.73 -8.14
N ASP A 13 -6.34 -14.85 -8.82
CA ASP A 13 -5.24 -15.78 -8.60
C ASP A 13 -3.91 -15.13 -8.96
N ASP A 14 -3.85 -14.41 -10.08
CA ASP A 14 -2.64 -13.72 -10.51
C ASP A 14 -2.28 -12.57 -9.57
N MET A 15 -3.27 -11.76 -9.17
CA MET A 15 -3.04 -10.66 -8.24
C MET A 15 -2.65 -11.16 -6.84
N SER A 16 -3.21 -12.28 -6.39
CA SER A 16 -2.86 -12.92 -5.12
C SER A 16 -1.44 -13.47 -5.13
N ARG A 17 -0.99 -14.05 -6.26
CA ARG A 17 0.41 -14.48 -6.44
C ARG A 17 1.37 -13.30 -6.40
N LYS A 18 1.05 -12.19 -7.09
CA LYS A 18 1.87 -10.97 -7.06
C LYS A 18 1.96 -10.36 -5.67
N ALA A 19 0.86 -10.34 -4.91
CA ALA A 19 0.83 -9.81 -3.55
C ALA A 19 1.38 -10.77 -2.49
N GLY A 20 1.55 -12.05 -2.82
CA GLY A 20 1.97 -13.09 -1.87
C GLY A 20 0.92 -13.42 -0.80
N ILE A 21 -0.34 -13.01 -0.98
CA ILE A 21 -1.46 -13.23 -0.06
C ILE A 21 -2.75 -13.43 -0.85
N PHE A 22 -3.74 -14.11 -0.27
CA PHE A 22 -5.07 -14.19 -0.87
C PHE A 22 -5.76 -12.83 -0.86
N LEU A 23 -6.25 -12.39 -2.02
CA LEU A 23 -7.01 -11.15 -2.20
C LEU A 23 -8.49 -11.44 -2.42
N TYR A 24 -9.34 -10.63 -1.79
CA TYR A 24 -10.78 -10.65 -2.05
C TYR A 24 -11.09 -9.89 -3.34
N SER A 25 -12.19 -10.24 -3.99
CA SER A 25 -12.74 -9.38 -5.04
C SER A 25 -13.01 -7.98 -4.53
N GLU A 26 -12.95 -7.00 -5.42
CA GLU A 26 -13.05 -5.57 -5.11
C GLU A 26 -11.87 -4.99 -4.32
N THR A 27 -10.85 -5.81 -4.00
CA THR A 27 -9.59 -5.30 -3.46
C THR A 27 -8.95 -4.38 -4.50
N ARG A 28 -8.62 -3.15 -4.10
CA ARG A 28 -7.81 -2.24 -4.91
C ARG A 28 -6.34 -2.50 -4.60
N LEU A 29 -5.56 -2.80 -5.63
CA LEU A 29 -4.14 -3.12 -5.56
C LEU A 29 -3.36 -2.12 -6.43
N TRP A 30 -2.25 -1.62 -5.91
CA TRP A 30 -1.34 -0.73 -6.65
C TRP A 30 -0.07 -1.47 -7.02
N LEU A 31 0.30 -1.42 -8.31
CA LEU A 31 1.50 -2.05 -8.86
C LEU A 31 2.43 -0.99 -9.47
N GLU A 32 3.72 -1.09 -9.22
CA GLU A 32 4.77 -0.35 -9.93
C GLU A 32 5.89 -1.33 -10.29
N ASP A 33 6.35 -1.29 -11.55
CA ASP A 33 7.38 -2.21 -12.07
C ASP A 33 7.10 -3.69 -11.74
N ASP A 34 5.87 -4.11 -12.00
CA ASP A 34 5.35 -5.47 -11.75
C ASP A 34 5.32 -5.92 -10.27
N SER A 35 5.62 -5.01 -9.33
CA SER A 35 5.64 -5.28 -7.89
C SER A 35 4.55 -4.50 -7.16
N VAL A 36 4.00 -5.05 -6.07
CA VAL A 36 3.05 -4.30 -5.23
C VAL A 36 3.78 -3.12 -4.60
N HIS A 37 3.36 -1.91 -4.94
CA HIS A 37 4.04 -0.69 -4.53
C HIS A 37 3.10 0.50 -4.58
N ARG A 38 3.23 1.38 -3.58
CA ARG A 38 2.66 2.72 -3.62
C ARG A 38 3.44 3.67 -2.73
N ALA A 39 3.80 4.82 -3.26
CA ALA A 39 4.64 5.83 -2.60
C ALA A 39 3.87 6.81 -1.70
N ASP A 40 2.57 6.98 -1.96
CA ASP A 40 1.75 8.05 -1.38
C ASP A 40 0.59 7.53 -0.51
N GLY A 41 0.47 6.22 -0.34
CA GLY A 41 -0.66 5.61 0.35
C GLY A 41 -0.55 4.09 0.49
N PRO A 42 -1.57 3.44 1.06
CA PRO A 42 -1.66 1.99 1.08
C PRO A 42 -1.67 1.42 -0.33
N ALA A 43 -0.83 0.41 -0.57
CA ALA A 43 -0.76 -0.28 -1.85
C ALA A 43 -1.85 -1.36 -2.00
N LEU A 44 -2.61 -1.65 -0.95
CA LEU A 44 -3.74 -2.57 -0.96
C LEU A 44 -4.85 -2.03 -0.07
N LEU A 45 -6.07 -2.00 -0.60
CA LEU A 45 -7.31 -1.66 0.12
C LEU A 45 -8.35 -2.75 -0.11
N SER A 46 -8.64 -3.56 0.92
CA SER A 46 -9.68 -4.60 0.85
C SER A 46 -11.09 -4.00 0.90
N PRO A 47 -12.14 -4.70 0.42
CA PRO A 47 -13.53 -4.28 0.62
C PRO A 47 -13.93 -4.09 2.10
N ASP A 48 -13.31 -4.85 3.02
CA ASP A 48 -13.56 -4.76 4.46
C ASP A 48 -12.86 -3.55 5.14
N GLY A 49 -12.20 -2.68 4.36
CA GLY A 49 -11.50 -1.50 4.87
C GLY A 49 -10.11 -1.76 5.45
N VAL A 50 -9.56 -2.97 5.30
CA VAL A 50 -8.15 -3.26 5.64
C VAL A 50 -7.23 -2.58 4.65
N GLU A 51 -6.28 -1.81 5.18
CA GLU A 51 -5.23 -1.14 4.44
C GLU A 51 -3.88 -1.82 4.68
N ARG A 52 -3.14 -2.12 3.61
CA ARG A 52 -1.76 -2.60 3.70
C ARG A 52 -0.83 -1.75 2.85
N TRP A 53 0.38 -1.56 3.36
CA TRP A 53 1.43 -0.77 2.74
C TRP A 53 2.49 -1.70 2.19
N TYR A 54 2.87 -1.47 0.93
CA TYR A 54 3.95 -2.20 0.28
C TYR A 54 4.87 -1.23 -0.44
N VAL A 55 6.17 -1.50 -0.37
CA VAL A 55 7.19 -0.80 -1.14
C VAL A 55 8.06 -1.81 -1.88
N ARG A 56 8.10 -1.74 -3.23
CA ARG A 56 8.91 -2.63 -4.08
C ARG A 56 8.66 -4.11 -3.75
N GLY A 57 7.40 -4.48 -3.55
CA GLY A 57 6.97 -5.83 -3.19
C GLY A 57 7.11 -6.21 -1.70
N ALA A 58 7.79 -5.39 -0.88
CA ALA A 58 7.94 -5.66 0.54
C ALA A 58 6.78 -5.09 1.37
N GLU A 59 6.19 -5.91 2.23
CA GLU A 59 5.13 -5.50 3.17
C GLU A 59 5.73 -4.65 4.30
N VAL A 60 5.23 -3.42 4.47
CA VAL A 60 5.76 -2.45 5.45
C VAL A 60 4.69 -1.88 6.38
N THR A 61 3.47 -2.44 6.41
CA THR A 61 2.34 -1.87 7.18
C THR A 61 2.67 -1.65 8.65
N ARG A 62 3.40 -2.59 9.28
CA ARG A 62 3.79 -2.45 10.69
C ARG A 62 4.76 -1.28 10.90
N ALA A 63 5.75 -1.14 10.03
CA ALA A 63 6.73 -0.06 10.10
C ALA A 63 6.07 1.30 9.81
N VAL A 64 5.14 1.37 8.84
CA VAL A 64 4.37 2.57 8.58
C VAL A 64 3.50 2.97 9.78
N LYS A 65 2.82 2.00 10.42
CA LYS A 65 2.06 2.29 11.66
C LYS A 65 2.93 2.85 12.78
N ALA A 66 4.14 2.31 12.97
CA ALA A 66 5.10 2.83 13.94
C ALA A 66 5.55 4.25 13.58
N PHE A 67 5.91 4.49 12.31
CA PHE A 67 6.29 5.79 11.79
C PHE A 67 5.18 6.86 12.02
N PHE A 68 3.92 6.54 11.77
CA PHE A 68 2.80 7.45 12.04
C PHE A 68 2.66 7.74 13.55
N ALA A 69 2.80 6.71 14.40
CA ALA A 69 2.74 6.87 15.85
C ALA A 69 3.89 7.75 16.39
N GLU A 70 5.11 7.55 15.91
CA GLU A 70 6.30 8.33 16.27
C GLU A 70 6.15 9.80 15.88
N ASN A 71 5.60 10.08 14.70
CA ASN A 71 5.35 11.44 14.23
C ASN A 71 4.04 12.04 14.78
N LYS A 72 3.29 11.31 15.63
CA LYS A 72 1.99 11.71 16.20
C LYS A 72 0.95 12.06 15.13
N TRP A 73 0.96 11.33 14.01
CA TRP A 73 0.01 11.47 12.92
C TRP A 73 -1.10 10.42 13.00
N THR A 74 -2.30 10.78 12.54
CA THR A 74 -3.40 9.82 12.46
C THR A 74 -3.33 9.04 11.15
N LEU A 75 -3.63 7.73 11.20
CA LEU A 75 -3.72 6.91 9.99
C LEU A 75 -4.78 7.44 9.01
N ARG A 76 -5.87 7.99 9.53
CA ARG A 76 -6.96 8.60 8.74
C ARG A 76 -6.49 9.80 7.91
N ALA A 77 -5.54 10.60 8.42
CA ALA A 77 -4.98 11.71 7.67
C ALA A 77 -4.06 11.24 6.54
N GLY A 78 -3.48 10.04 6.64
CA GLY A 78 -2.55 9.53 5.64
C GLY A 78 -1.37 10.47 5.40
N LEU A 79 -0.86 10.47 4.16
CA LEU A 79 0.22 11.35 3.68
C LEU A 79 -0.35 12.59 2.96
N ASP A 80 -1.25 13.31 3.64
CA ASP A 80 -2.00 14.48 3.11
C ASP A 80 -1.20 15.77 2.89
N SER A 81 0.08 15.83 3.29
CA SER A 81 0.96 16.98 3.07
C SER A 81 2.27 16.58 2.41
N ASP A 82 2.93 17.54 1.74
CA ASP A 82 4.24 17.32 1.14
C ASP A 82 5.27 16.92 2.20
N GLU A 83 5.25 17.55 3.39
CA GLU A 83 6.14 17.18 4.50
C GLU A 83 6.02 15.70 4.88
N LYS A 84 4.77 15.18 4.97
CA LYS A 84 4.55 13.78 5.31
C LYS A 84 5.05 12.85 4.21
N ARG A 85 4.79 13.20 2.95
CA ARG A 85 5.25 12.45 1.78
C ARG A 85 6.78 12.43 1.70
N ASP A 86 7.44 13.56 1.96
CA ASP A 86 8.89 13.67 1.95
C ASP A 86 9.53 12.83 3.07
N ARG A 87 9.00 12.90 4.29
CA ARG A 87 9.47 12.07 5.41
C ARG A 87 9.24 10.58 5.16
N PHE A 88 8.09 10.22 4.60
CA PHE A 88 7.82 8.84 4.21
C PHE A 88 8.80 8.37 3.13
N ALA A 89 9.02 9.18 2.09
CA ALA A 89 9.96 8.87 1.02
C ALA A 89 11.38 8.65 1.55
N ALA A 90 11.85 9.53 2.44
CA ALA A 90 13.17 9.41 3.06
C ALA A 90 13.34 8.11 3.89
N GLN A 91 12.28 7.62 4.51
CA GLN A 91 12.32 6.43 5.36
C GLN A 91 12.10 5.12 4.59
N PHE A 92 11.23 5.13 3.58
CA PHE A 92 10.73 3.91 2.95
C PHE A 92 11.08 3.77 1.46
N LEU A 93 11.34 4.87 0.74
CA LEU A 93 11.53 4.85 -0.73
C LEU A 93 13.00 5.01 -1.17
N GLY A 94 13.94 5.02 -0.22
CA GLY A 94 15.38 5.18 -0.44
C GLY A 94 16.03 4.17 -1.38
#